data_AF-A0A4R0F823-F1
#
_entry.id   AF-A0A4R0F823-F1
#
_cell.length_a   1.000
_cell.length_b   1.000
_cell.length_c   1.000
_cell.angle_alpha   90.00
_cell.angle_beta   90.00
_cell.angle_gamma   90.00
#
_symmetry.space_group_name_H-M   'P 1'
#
loop_
_entity.id
_entity.type
_entity.pdbx_description
1 polymer ?
#
loop_
_entity_poly.entity_id
_entity_poly.type
_entity_poly.pdbx_seq_one_letter_code
_entity_poly.pdbx_strand_id
1 'polypeptide(L)'
;MIYDAHHSNMINAANQNTAVISQKYQDNQAGLRAKNPQKNKGIPYLDVRKFTQKLHSISSATSTAKCARSIRIALQSAGARILNHPVAAADWGRTLQTIGYKQIKPSFDQPREGDIYIIDRTQKHVYGHIAAYTGRQWISDFRQNSHAVYKNDKVTYTYYRLV
;
A
#
# COMPACT_ATOMS: atom_id res chain seq x y z
N MET A 1 4.27 57.18 37.64
CA MET A 1 3.19 56.42 36.98
C MET A 1 3.87 55.31 36.17
N ILE A 2 4.23 54.17 36.76
CA ILE A 2 3.45 52.90 36.82
C ILE A 2 2.65 52.67 35.54
N TYR A 3 3.05 51.68 34.72
CA TYR A 3 2.28 50.46 34.41
C TYR A 3 3.20 49.41 33.75
N ASP A 4 3.27 48.23 34.38
CA ASP A 4 3.61 46.93 33.79
C ASP A 4 2.60 46.57 32.68
N ALA A 5 3.05 45.83 31.65
CA ALA A 5 2.23 44.82 30.97
C ALA A 5 3.08 43.88 30.12
N HIS A 6 3.33 42.70 30.69
CA HIS A 6 3.60 41.45 29.99
C HIS A 6 2.74 41.31 28.72
N HIS A 7 3.34 40.94 27.58
CA HIS A 7 2.61 40.36 26.47
C HIS A 7 3.14 38.97 26.13
N SER A 8 2.23 38.03 26.32
CA SER A 8 2.38 36.59 26.33
C SER A 8 2.72 36.01 24.95
N ASN A 9 3.67 35.07 24.96
CA ASN A 9 3.96 34.19 23.85
C ASN A 9 2.89 33.09 23.77
N MET A 10 1.85 33.26 22.95
CA MET A 10 0.89 32.19 22.64
C MET A 10 1.26 31.52 21.32
N ILE A 11 2.20 30.57 21.38
CA ILE A 11 2.42 29.61 20.29
C ILE A 11 1.43 28.46 20.49
N ASN A 12 0.51 28.35 19.53
CA ASN A 12 -0.53 27.32 19.40
C ASN A 12 -0.07 25.91 19.85
N ALA A 13 -0.71 25.40 20.91
CA ALA A 13 -0.52 24.04 21.46
C ALA A 13 -0.90 22.90 20.49
N ALA A 14 -1.47 23.21 19.33
CA ALA A 14 -1.79 22.23 18.29
C ALA A 14 -0.56 21.71 17.52
N ASN A 15 0.56 22.45 17.51
CA ASN A 15 1.74 22.08 16.71
C ASN A 15 2.73 21.15 17.47
N GLN A 16 2.64 21.13 18.80
CA GLN A 16 3.52 20.33 19.66
C GLN A 16 3.11 18.85 19.69
N ASN A 17 1.80 18.57 19.64
CA ASN A 17 1.30 17.19 19.67
C ASN A 17 1.62 16.42 18.38
N THR A 18 1.57 17.07 17.22
CA THR A 18 1.90 16.45 15.92
C THR A 18 3.39 16.10 15.82
N ALA A 19 4.27 16.98 16.29
CA ALA A 19 5.70 16.74 16.34
C ALA A 19 6.06 15.58 17.28
N VAL A 20 5.43 15.50 18.46
CA VAL A 20 5.67 14.42 19.44
C VAL A 20 5.14 13.06 18.94
N ILE A 21 4.01 13.03 18.22
CA ILE A 21 3.50 11.81 17.57
C ILE A 21 4.45 11.35 16.45
N SER A 22 5.00 12.28 15.66
CA SER A 22 5.99 11.99 14.62
C SER A 22 7.30 11.46 15.21
N GLN A 23 7.79 12.07 16.29
CA GLN A 23 9.02 11.66 16.97
C GLN A 23 8.88 10.25 17.58
N LYS A 24 7.77 9.97 18.27
CA LYS A 24 7.50 8.64 18.84
C LYS A 24 7.32 7.54 17.78
N TYR A 25 6.86 7.89 16.57
CA TYR A 25 6.83 6.96 15.45
C TYR A 25 8.24 6.69 14.89
N GLN A 26 9.12 7.69 14.89
CA GLN A 26 10.51 7.54 14.42
C GLN A 26 11.39 6.80 15.44
N ASP A 27 11.25 7.07 16.73
CA ASP A 27 12.03 6.43 17.80
C ASP A 27 11.70 4.94 17.95
N ASN A 28 10.42 4.56 17.76
CA ASN A 28 9.99 3.16 17.70
C ASN A 28 10.54 2.40 16.48
N GLN A 29 10.96 3.11 15.42
CA GLN A 29 11.57 2.52 14.24
C GLN A 29 13.09 2.32 14.40
N ALA A 30 13.75 3.12 15.23
CA ALA A 30 15.18 2.99 15.54
C ALA A 30 15.48 1.76 16.42
N GLY A 31 14.58 1.40 17.34
CA GLY A 31 14.72 0.23 18.23
C GLY A 31 14.65 -1.14 17.54
N LEU A 32 14.23 -1.21 16.28
CA LEU A 32 14.16 -2.45 15.49
C LEU A 32 15.37 -2.67 14.57
N ARG A 33 16.39 -1.79 14.60
CA ARG A 33 17.59 -1.86 13.74
C ARG A 33 18.73 -2.71 14.31
N ALA A 34 18.42 -3.83 14.96
CA ALA A 34 19.44 -4.82 15.32
C ALA A 34 18.90 -6.23 15.15
N LYS A 35 19.13 -6.80 13.95
CA LYS A 35 19.52 -8.20 13.67
C LYS A 35 19.38 -8.46 12.17
N ASN A 36 20.50 -8.42 11.46
CA ASN A 36 20.65 -9.17 10.22
C ASN A 36 21.38 -10.46 10.62
N PRO A 37 20.78 -11.63 10.35
CA PRO A 37 21.37 -12.38 9.26
C PRO A 37 20.29 -13.08 8.40
N GLN A 38 20.48 -13.12 7.09
CA GLN A 38 20.97 -14.35 6.44
C GLN A 38 20.99 -14.21 4.91
N LYS A 39 22.16 -14.55 4.35
CA LYS A 39 22.32 -15.05 2.98
C LYS A 39 21.51 -16.34 2.86
N ASN A 40 20.43 -16.33 2.07
CA ASN A 40 19.85 -17.53 1.50
C ASN A 40 19.45 -17.23 0.05
N LYS A 41 19.94 -18.03 -0.90
CA LYS A 41 19.47 -18.04 -2.31
C LYS A 41 18.08 -18.69 -2.39
N GLY A 42 17.11 -18.14 -1.66
CA GLY A 42 15.68 -18.40 -1.77
C GLY A 42 14.98 -17.10 -2.16
N ILE A 43 13.81 -17.18 -2.78
CA ILE A 43 13.07 -15.99 -3.24
C ILE A 43 13.00 -14.95 -2.09
N PRO A 44 13.44 -13.70 -2.30
CA PRO A 44 13.43 -12.70 -1.23
C PRO A 44 12.02 -12.57 -0.67
N TYR A 45 11.86 -12.84 0.63
CA TYR A 45 10.60 -12.67 1.32
C TYR A 45 10.21 -11.19 1.19
N LEU A 46 9.11 -10.92 0.49
CA LEU A 46 8.62 -9.58 0.27
C LEU A 46 8.23 -8.95 1.61
N ASP A 47 8.80 -7.80 1.94
CA ASP A 47 8.49 -7.12 3.20
C ASP A 47 7.10 -6.46 3.11
N VAL A 48 6.08 -7.17 3.58
CA VAL A 48 4.68 -6.71 3.55
C VAL A 48 4.53 -5.33 4.18
N ARG A 49 5.27 -5.02 5.25
CA ARG A 49 5.17 -3.72 5.91
C ARG A 49 5.71 -2.61 5.02
N LYS A 50 6.83 -2.81 4.33
CA LYS A 50 7.35 -1.82 3.37
C LYS A 50 6.40 -1.64 2.18
N PHE A 51 5.80 -2.72 1.72
CA PHE A 51 4.83 -2.70 0.62
C PHE A 51 3.63 -1.82 0.96
N THR A 52 3.00 -2.07 2.11
CA THR A 52 1.82 -1.30 2.53
C THR A 52 2.15 0.12 2.96
N GLN A 53 3.30 0.35 3.60
CA GLN A 53 3.82 1.69 3.89
C GLN A 53 3.98 2.52 2.62
N LYS A 54 4.50 1.94 1.52
CA LYS A 54 4.60 2.65 0.25
C LYS A 54 3.23 3.00 -0.34
N LEU A 55 2.23 2.14 -0.16
CA LEU A 55 0.86 2.42 -0.61
C LEU A 55 0.17 3.48 0.25
N HIS A 56 0.47 3.56 1.55
CA HIS A 56 -0.08 4.63 2.40
C HIS A 56 0.28 6.04 1.92
N SER A 57 1.42 6.20 1.24
CA SER A 57 1.84 7.50 0.67
C SER A 57 0.98 7.97 -0.51
N ILE A 58 0.10 7.12 -1.05
CA ILE A 58 -0.81 7.48 -2.14
C ILE A 58 -1.98 8.27 -1.57
N SER A 59 -2.04 9.57 -1.86
CA SER A 59 -3.07 10.47 -1.34
C SER A 59 -4.29 10.67 -2.24
N SER A 60 -4.21 10.28 -3.52
CA SER A 60 -5.31 10.48 -4.47
C SER A 60 -6.58 9.78 -4.01
N ALA A 61 -7.71 10.48 -4.08
CA ALA A 61 -9.04 9.93 -3.81
C ALA A 61 -9.70 9.35 -5.07
N THR A 62 -9.15 9.63 -6.26
CA THR A 62 -9.68 9.18 -7.55
C THR A 62 -8.58 8.55 -8.40
N SER A 63 -8.98 7.65 -9.31
CA SER A 63 -8.05 6.94 -10.19
C SER A 63 -7.21 7.91 -11.03
N THR A 64 -5.93 7.57 -11.18
CA THR A 64 -4.99 8.24 -12.08
C THR A 64 -4.64 7.35 -13.28
N ALA A 65 -5.38 6.25 -13.47
CA ALA A 65 -5.15 5.20 -14.47
C ALA A 65 -3.75 4.57 -14.41
N LYS A 66 -3.13 4.52 -13.22
CA LYS A 66 -1.76 4.02 -13.02
C LYS A 66 -1.69 2.88 -11.98
N CYS A 67 -2.78 2.18 -11.73
CA CYS A 67 -2.88 1.13 -10.70
C CYS A 67 -1.74 0.10 -10.76
N ALA A 68 -1.50 -0.51 -11.93
CA ALA A 68 -0.41 -1.45 -12.15
C ALA A 68 0.98 -0.86 -11.84
N ARG A 69 1.22 0.39 -12.22
CA ARG A 69 2.48 1.09 -11.95
C ARG A 69 2.66 1.34 -10.44
N SER A 70 1.62 1.77 -9.75
CA SER A 70 1.66 2.05 -8.31
C SER A 70 1.92 0.78 -7.50
N ILE A 71 1.22 -0.31 -7.80
CA ILE A 71 1.46 -1.61 -7.17
C ILE A 71 2.87 -2.12 -7.46
N ARG A 72 3.35 -2.01 -8.71
CA ARG A 72 4.75 -2.36 -9.05
C ARG A 72 5.76 -1.66 -8.16
N ILE A 73 5.67 -0.33 -8.08
CA ILE A 73 6.64 0.49 -7.33
C ILE A 73 6.60 0.11 -5.84
N ALA A 74 5.41 -0.12 -5.30
CA ALA A 74 5.25 -0.57 -3.92
C ALA A 74 5.88 -1.95 -3.69
N LEU A 75 5.63 -2.93 -4.56
CA LEU A 75 6.24 -4.25 -4.49
C LEU A 75 7.78 -4.17 -4.58
N GLN A 76 8.31 -3.39 -5.53
CA GLN A 76 9.76 -3.19 -5.69
C GLN A 76 10.38 -2.54 -4.45
N SER A 77 9.70 -1.56 -3.84
CA SER A 77 10.17 -0.94 -2.59
C SER A 77 10.21 -1.90 -1.39
N ALA A 78 9.43 -2.99 -1.46
CA ALA A 78 9.41 -4.07 -0.49
C ALA A 78 10.42 -5.19 -0.78
N GLY A 79 11.26 -5.03 -1.82
CA GLY A 79 12.28 -6.01 -2.19
C GLY A 79 11.88 -6.98 -3.31
N ALA A 80 10.70 -6.81 -3.92
CA ALA A 80 10.31 -7.64 -5.07
C ALA A 80 11.23 -7.38 -6.27
N ARG A 81 11.85 -8.45 -6.78
CA ARG A 81 12.65 -8.37 -8.00
C ARG A 81 11.79 -8.61 -9.24
N ILE A 82 11.19 -7.53 -9.74
CA ILE A 82 10.33 -7.54 -10.93
C ILE A 82 11.14 -7.04 -12.12
N LEU A 83 11.68 -7.96 -12.94
CA LEU A 83 12.46 -7.64 -14.13
C LEU A 83 11.56 -7.26 -15.32
N ASN A 84 10.57 -8.11 -15.59
CA ASN A 84 9.56 -7.91 -16.61
C ASN A 84 8.19 -7.84 -15.94
N HIS A 85 7.33 -6.95 -16.42
CA HIS A 85 5.97 -6.83 -15.93
C HIS A 85 5.01 -6.46 -17.06
N PRO A 86 3.75 -6.90 -17.00
CA PRO A 86 2.74 -6.46 -17.94
C PRO A 86 2.39 -4.98 -17.73
N VAL A 87 1.84 -4.36 -18.77
CA VAL A 87 1.23 -3.02 -18.70
C VAL A 87 -0.16 -3.12 -18.09
N ALA A 88 -0.98 -4.07 -18.57
CA ALA A 88 -2.34 -4.28 -18.10
C ALA A 88 -2.35 -4.86 -16.68
N ALA A 89 -3.23 -4.33 -15.83
CA ALA A 89 -3.42 -4.81 -14.46
C ALA A 89 -3.95 -6.25 -14.42
N ALA A 90 -4.84 -6.62 -15.34
CA ALA A 90 -5.41 -7.97 -15.45
C ALA A 90 -4.36 -9.08 -15.60
N ASP A 91 -3.19 -8.78 -16.17
CA ASP A 91 -2.15 -9.79 -16.47
C ASP A 91 -1.15 -10.00 -15.31
N TRP A 92 -1.28 -9.26 -14.21
CA TRP A 92 -0.30 -9.28 -13.12
C TRP A 92 -0.23 -10.59 -12.34
N GLY A 93 -1.23 -11.46 -12.47
CA GLY A 93 -1.33 -12.70 -11.70
C GLY A 93 -0.07 -13.57 -11.78
N ARG A 94 0.50 -13.75 -12.98
CA ARG A 94 1.73 -14.54 -13.15
C ARG A 94 2.94 -13.85 -12.51
N THR A 95 3.08 -12.54 -12.66
CA THR A 95 4.15 -11.76 -12.02
C THR A 95 4.09 -11.89 -10.50
N LEU A 96 2.90 -11.76 -9.90
CA LEU A 96 2.69 -11.94 -8.46
C LEU A 96 3.12 -13.34 -7.98
N GLN A 97 2.76 -14.38 -8.73
CA GLN A 97 3.17 -15.75 -8.42
C GLN A 97 4.70 -15.94 -8.46
N THR A 98 5.39 -15.33 -9.43
CA THR A 98 6.86 -15.43 -9.51
C THR A 98 7.59 -14.77 -8.34
N ILE A 99 6.94 -13.83 -7.64
CA ILE A 99 7.49 -13.16 -6.46
C ILE A 99 6.90 -13.70 -5.14
N GLY A 100 6.29 -14.88 -5.16
CA GLY A 100 5.91 -15.64 -3.96
C GLY A 100 4.44 -15.57 -3.55
N TYR A 101 3.59 -14.81 -4.26
CA TYR A 101 2.16 -14.85 -3.97
C TYR A 101 1.53 -16.16 -4.43
N LYS A 102 0.52 -16.63 -3.70
CA LYS A 102 -0.39 -17.68 -4.17
C LYS A 102 -1.75 -17.09 -4.46
N GLN A 103 -2.35 -17.56 -5.55
CA GLN A 103 -3.75 -17.26 -5.82
C GLN A 103 -4.62 -18.02 -4.82
N ILE A 104 -5.57 -17.33 -4.20
CA ILE A 104 -6.53 -17.90 -3.25
C ILE A 104 -7.95 -17.56 -3.69
N LYS A 105 -8.94 -18.18 -3.04
CA LYS A 105 -10.33 -17.75 -3.20
C LYS A 105 -10.49 -16.32 -2.68
N PRO A 106 -11.33 -15.48 -3.34
CA PRO A 106 -11.61 -14.14 -2.85
C PRO A 106 -12.06 -14.15 -1.38
N SER A 107 -11.52 -13.22 -0.61
CA SER A 107 -11.76 -13.11 0.84
C SER A 107 -11.96 -11.65 1.22
N PHE A 108 -12.80 -10.94 0.48
CA PHE A 108 -13.02 -9.50 0.64
C PHE A 108 -13.64 -9.09 1.99
N ASP A 109 -14.31 -10.02 2.67
CA ASP A 109 -14.87 -9.81 4.02
C ASP A 109 -13.82 -9.96 5.13
N GLN A 110 -12.72 -10.66 4.84
CA GLN A 110 -11.61 -10.88 5.77
C GLN A 110 -10.25 -10.69 5.06
N PRO A 111 -9.98 -9.49 4.51
CA PRO A 111 -8.73 -9.22 3.83
C PRO A 111 -7.59 -9.13 4.85
N ARG A 112 -6.41 -9.59 4.46
CA ARG A 112 -5.17 -9.49 5.26
C ARG A 112 -4.26 -8.45 4.65
N GLU A 113 -3.48 -7.79 5.51
CA GLU A 113 -2.48 -6.83 5.08
C GLU A 113 -1.54 -7.46 4.03
N GLY A 114 -1.33 -6.78 2.91
CA GLY A 114 -0.53 -7.27 1.79
C GLY A 114 -1.30 -8.10 0.76
N ASP A 115 -2.57 -8.43 1.00
CA ASP A 115 -3.40 -9.08 -0.01
C ASP A 115 -3.53 -8.21 -1.26
N ILE A 116 -3.60 -8.84 -2.42
CA ILE A 116 -3.78 -8.17 -3.71
C ILE A 116 -4.98 -8.79 -4.41
N TYR A 117 -5.87 -7.96 -4.94
CA TYR A 117 -6.85 -8.42 -5.90
C TYR A 117 -6.59 -7.81 -7.28
N ILE A 118 -7.01 -8.54 -8.30
CA ILE A 118 -7.05 -8.10 -9.69
C ILE A 118 -8.50 -8.21 -10.17
N ILE A 119 -8.97 -7.19 -10.88
CA ILE A 119 -10.19 -7.28 -11.69
C ILE A 119 -9.76 -7.54 -13.13
N ASP A 120 -10.34 -8.56 -13.73
CA ASP A 120 -10.11 -8.88 -15.14
C ASP A 120 -10.66 -7.78 -16.08
N ARG A 121 -10.28 -7.86 -17.35
CA ARG A 121 -10.71 -6.92 -18.38
C ARG A 121 -12.23 -6.94 -18.52
N THR A 122 -12.79 -5.76 -18.77
CA THR A 122 -14.17 -5.61 -19.24
C THR A 122 -14.18 -4.84 -20.57
N GLN A 123 -15.34 -4.73 -21.21
CA GLN A 123 -15.49 -3.90 -22.42
C GLN A 123 -15.10 -2.44 -22.16
N LYS A 124 -15.39 -1.89 -20.97
CA LYS A 124 -15.05 -0.51 -20.58
C LYS A 124 -13.65 -0.40 -19.99
N HIS A 125 -13.15 -1.45 -19.35
CA HIS A 125 -11.91 -1.46 -18.60
C HIS A 125 -10.94 -2.49 -19.18
N VAL A 126 -10.42 -2.19 -20.37
CA VAL A 126 -9.61 -3.11 -21.19
C VAL A 126 -8.25 -3.48 -20.60
N TYR A 127 -7.77 -2.74 -19.60
CA TYR A 127 -6.54 -3.05 -18.86
C TYR A 127 -6.79 -3.77 -17.54
N GLY A 128 -8.05 -3.89 -17.11
CA GLY A 128 -8.43 -4.37 -15.77
C GLY A 128 -8.02 -3.42 -14.64
N HIS A 129 -8.04 -3.94 -13.42
CA HIS A 129 -7.64 -3.21 -12.21
C HIS A 129 -6.79 -4.06 -11.29
N ILE A 130 -5.92 -3.44 -10.48
CA ILE A 130 -5.15 -4.12 -9.42
C ILE A 130 -5.06 -3.21 -8.21
N ALA A 131 -5.30 -3.77 -7.03
CA ALA A 131 -5.20 -3.06 -5.76
C ALA A 131 -4.72 -3.99 -4.65
N ALA A 132 -4.17 -3.40 -3.59
CA ALA A 132 -3.70 -4.13 -2.43
C ALA A 132 -4.33 -3.63 -1.13
N TYR A 133 -4.52 -4.53 -0.17
CA TYR A 133 -5.07 -4.21 1.14
C TYR A 133 -3.95 -3.80 2.09
N THR A 134 -4.10 -2.64 2.70
CA THR A 134 -3.09 -2.07 3.60
C THR A 134 -3.31 -2.42 5.07
N GLY A 135 -4.17 -3.39 5.38
CA GLY A 135 -4.62 -3.65 6.75
C GLY A 135 -5.77 -2.73 7.21
N ARG A 136 -6.05 -1.67 6.45
CA ARG A 136 -7.14 -0.71 6.73
C ARG A 136 -8.05 -0.49 5.54
N GLN A 137 -7.49 -0.31 4.34
CA GLN A 137 -8.23 -0.03 3.13
C GLN A 137 -7.54 -0.58 1.89
N TRP A 138 -8.30 -0.71 0.81
CA TRP A 138 -7.78 -1.05 -0.51
C TRP A 138 -7.15 0.18 -1.17
N ILE A 139 -5.94 0.01 -1.70
CA ILE A 139 -5.20 1.06 -2.40
C ILE A 139 -4.63 0.50 -3.71
N SER A 140 -4.84 1.24 -4.80
CA SER A 140 -4.21 1.00 -6.10
C SER A 140 -3.22 2.13 -6.40
N ASP A 141 -3.59 3.01 -7.32
CA ASP A 141 -3.09 4.35 -7.56
C ASP A 141 -3.94 5.43 -6.88
N PHE A 142 -5.01 5.04 -6.18
CA PHE A 142 -5.83 5.88 -5.33
C PHE A 142 -6.35 5.09 -4.13
N ARG A 143 -6.84 5.79 -3.11
CA ARG A 143 -7.49 5.17 -1.94
C ARG A 143 -8.92 4.80 -2.32
N GLN A 144 -9.30 3.55 -2.08
CA GLN A 144 -10.62 3.05 -2.48
C GLN A 144 -11.51 2.82 -1.26
N ASN A 145 -12.78 3.16 -1.39
CA ASN A 145 -13.79 2.90 -0.36
C ASN A 145 -14.11 1.40 -0.23
N SER A 146 -13.93 0.62 -1.30
CA SER A 146 -14.12 -0.84 -1.31
C SER A 146 -13.33 -1.49 -2.47
N HIS A 147 -13.41 -2.81 -2.59
CA HIS A 147 -12.88 -3.56 -3.74
C HIS A 147 -13.73 -3.39 -5.02
N ALA A 148 -14.97 -2.92 -4.90
CA ALA A 148 -15.94 -2.75 -5.99
C ALA A 148 -15.78 -1.36 -6.64
N VAL A 149 -14.68 -1.18 -7.39
CA VAL A 149 -14.35 0.11 -8.03
C VAL A 149 -15.12 0.39 -9.31
N TYR A 150 -15.59 -0.66 -10.02
CA TYR A 150 -16.40 -0.53 -11.24
C TYR A 150 -17.88 -0.70 -10.89
N LYS A 151 -18.57 0.42 -10.66
CA LYS A 151 -19.99 0.41 -10.31
C LYS A 151 -20.81 -0.13 -11.50
N ASN A 152 -21.68 -1.09 -11.23
CA ASN A 152 -22.62 -1.68 -12.19
C ASN A 152 -22.02 -2.55 -13.30
N ASP A 153 -20.72 -2.87 -13.23
CA ASP A 153 -20.10 -3.83 -14.13
C ASP A 153 -20.05 -5.22 -13.47
N LYS A 154 -20.46 -6.26 -14.20
CA LYS A 154 -20.17 -7.64 -13.80
C LYS A 154 -18.69 -7.90 -14.05
N VAL A 155 -17.93 -8.07 -12.97
CA VAL A 155 -16.46 -8.22 -13.02
C VAL A 155 -16.03 -9.56 -12.44
N THR A 156 -14.91 -10.06 -12.96
CA THR A 156 -14.23 -11.25 -12.44
C THR A 156 -13.05 -10.82 -11.59
N TYR A 157 -12.94 -11.39 -10.38
CA TYR A 157 -11.82 -11.14 -9.48
C TYR A 157 -10.88 -12.34 -9.43
N THR A 158 -9.58 -12.06 -9.39
CA THR A 158 -8.58 -12.98 -8.85
C THR A 158 -7.92 -12.36 -7.62
N TYR A 159 -7.52 -13.18 -6.66
CA TYR A 159 -7.09 -12.74 -5.34
C TYR A 159 -5.80 -13.46 -4.96
N TYR A 160 -4.85 -12.73 -4.39
CA TYR A 160 -3.48 -13.20 -4.15
C TYR A 160 -3.05 -12.87 -2.72
N ARG A 161 -2.37 -13.82 -2.09
CA ARG A 161 -1.82 -13.68 -0.74
C ARG A 161 -0.42 -14.29 -0.68
N LEU A 162 0.48 -13.64 0.06
CA LEU A 162 1.79 -14.22 0.41
C LEU A 162 1.59 -15.32 1.45
N VAL A 163 2.27 -16.45 1.26
CA VAL A 163 2.22 -17.62 2.14
C VAL A 163 3.60 -18.04 2.62
#